data_AF-A0A268BM74-F1
#
_entry.id   AF-A0A268BM74-F1
#
_cell.length_a   1.000
_cell.length_b   1.000
_cell.length_c   1.000
_cell.angle_alpha   90.00
_cell.angle_beta   90.00
_cell.angle_gamma   90.00
#
_symmetry.space_group_name_H-M   'P 1'
#
loop_
_entity.id
_entity.type
_entity.pdbx_description
1 polymer ?
#
loop_
_entity_poly.entity_id
_entity_poly.type
_entity_poly.pdbx_seq_one_letter_code
_entity_poly.pdbx_strand_id
1 'polypeptide(L)'
;MKKNNDTYVGLWVTKDRYIRHELLPEGRYIEARGDVECAYTGNYQITGDHIEYHDDTGFTADGDFQNGILYHAGMVLHRDNG
;
A
#
# COMPACT_ATOMS: atom_id res chain seq x y z
N MET A 1 21.50 -2.86 -4.49
CA MET A 1 20.64 -2.08 -5.40
C MET A 1 19.59 -1.37 -4.57
N LYS A 2 19.53 -0.03 -4.63
CA LYS A 2 18.41 0.71 -4.02
C LYS A 2 17.17 0.41 -4.88
N LYS A 3 16.18 -0.28 -4.31
CA LYS A 3 14.88 -0.41 -4.96
C LYS A 3 14.24 0.98 -4.94
N ASN A 4 13.77 1.47 -6.08
CA ASN A 4 13.18 2.80 -6.25
C ASN A 4 11.77 2.89 -5.60
N ASN A 5 11.62 2.38 -4.37
CA ASN A 5 10.34 2.39 -3.66
C ASN A 5 10.04 3.77 -3.06
N ASP A 6 11.05 4.63 -2.89
CA ASP A 6 10.96 5.93 -2.20
C ASP A 6 9.83 6.83 -2.75
N THR A 7 9.48 6.71 -4.04
CA THR A 7 8.39 7.48 -4.66
C THR A 7 7.01 7.15 -4.07
N TYR A 8 6.77 5.88 -3.77
CA TYR A 8 5.45 5.38 -3.38
C TYR A 8 5.29 5.20 -1.86
N VAL A 9 6.39 5.29 -1.12
CA VAL A 9 6.43 5.27 0.36
C VAL A 9 5.57 6.38 0.94
N GLY A 10 4.65 6.04 1.82
CA GLY A 10 3.75 6.96 2.49
C GLY A 10 2.37 6.35 2.72
N LEU A 11 1.47 7.16 3.29
CA LEU A 11 0.12 6.73 3.61
C LEU A 11 -0.81 6.87 2.40
N TRP A 12 -1.58 5.82 2.13
CA TRP A 12 -2.61 5.75 1.12
C TRP A 12 -3.95 5.48 1.78
N VAL A 13 -4.97 6.25 1.47
CA VAL A 13 -6.27 6.18 2.16
C VAL A 13 -7.41 6.05 1.17
N THR A 14 -8.43 5.27 1.52
CA THR A 14 -9.71 5.33 0.80
C THR A 14 -10.35 6.70 0.99
N LYS A 15 -11.26 7.07 0.09
CA LYS A 15 -11.94 8.38 0.13
C LYS A 15 -12.65 8.67 1.47
N ASP A 16 -13.18 7.63 2.11
CA ASP A 16 -13.83 7.69 3.43
C ASP A 16 -12.86 7.53 4.60
N ARG A 17 -11.56 7.33 4.33
CA ARG A 17 -10.48 7.03 5.29
C ARG A 17 -10.72 5.78 6.14
N TYR A 18 -11.68 4.94 5.76
CA TYR A 18 -11.93 3.68 6.46
C TYR A 18 -10.71 2.76 6.36
N ILE A 19 -10.04 2.74 5.21
CA ILE A 19 -8.80 1.99 5.00
C ILE A 19 -7.63 2.98 4.96
N ARG A 20 -6.59 2.66 5.73
CA ARG A 20 -5.34 3.42 5.84
C ARG A 20 -4.18 2.45 5.59
N HIS A 21 -3.54 2.58 4.44
CA HIS A 21 -2.51 1.68 3.94
C HIS A 21 -1.17 2.41 3.81
N GLU A 22 -0.24 2.13 4.70
CA GLU A 22 1.06 2.79 4.74
C GLU A 22 2.13 1.91 4.08
N LEU A 23 2.81 2.46 3.07
CA LEU A 23 3.98 1.87 2.44
C LEU A 23 5.24 2.41 3.11
N LEU A 24 6.01 1.54 3.77
CA LEU A 24 7.23 1.88 4.50
C LEU A 24 8.47 1.77 3.61
N PRO A 25 9.53 2.56 3.84
CA PRO A 25 10.73 2.62 2.99
C PRO A 25 11.54 1.32 2.95
N GLU A 26 11.42 0.46 3.95
CA GLU A 26 12.05 -0.87 3.99
C GLU A 26 11.36 -1.92 3.11
N GLY A 27 10.31 -1.55 2.36
CA GLY A 27 9.53 -2.48 1.55
C GLY A 27 8.48 -3.26 2.35
N ARG A 28 8.06 -2.70 3.49
CA ARG A 28 6.99 -3.24 4.36
C ARG A 28 5.73 -2.40 4.23
N TYR A 29 4.55 -3.00 4.39
CA TYR A 29 3.32 -2.23 4.49
C TYR A 29 2.57 -2.56 5.78
N ILE A 30 1.72 -1.62 6.19
CA ILE A 30 0.76 -1.78 7.28
C ILE A 30 -0.59 -1.23 6.79
N GLU A 31 -1.64 -2.04 6.91
CA GLU A 31 -3.01 -1.63 6.61
C GLU A 31 -3.84 -1.60 7.89
N ALA A 32 -4.56 -0.51 8.13
CA ALA A 32 -5.60 -0.40 9.15
C ALA A 32 -6.98 -0.27 8.49
N ARG A 33 -8.00 -0.85 9.14
CA ARG A 33 -9.41 -0.81 8.69
C ARG A 33 -10.33 -0.41 9.82
N GLY A 34 -10.99 0.73 9.70
CA GLY A 34 -11.85 1.28 10.76
C GLY A 34 -11.05 1.50 12.04
N ASP A 35 -11.45 0.82 13.12
CA ASP A 35 -10.79 0.83 14.43
C ASP A 35 -9.72 -0.26 14.59
N VAL A 36 -9.56 -1.15 13.60
CA VAL A 36 -8.56 -2.21 13.63
C VAL A 36 -7.26 -1.70 13.02
N GLU A 37 -6.35 -1.30 13.91
CA GLU A 37 -4.97 -0.98 13.55
C GLU A 37 -4.21 -2.27 13.20
N CYS A 38 -3.33 -2.21 12.17
CA CYS A 38 -2.55 -3.35 11.69
C CYS A 38 -3.40 -4.59 11.30
N ALA A 39 -4.52 -4.37 10.61
CA ALA A 39 -5.35 -5.42 10.05
C ALA A 39 -4.58 -6.36 9.10
N TYR A 40 -3.63 -5.81 8.33
CA TYR A 40 -2.73 -6.56 7.47
C TYR A 40 -1.32 -5.97 7.49
N THR A 41 -0.31 -6.83 7.41
CA THR A 41 1.09 -6.43 7.33
C THR A 41 1.86 -7.41 6.46
N GLY A 42 2.84 -6.89 5.73
CA GLY A 42 3.66 -7.75 4.90
C GLY A 42 4.73 -6.99 4.16
N ASN A 43 5.24 -7.63 3.14
CA ASN A 43 6.25 -7.07 2.25
C ASN A 43 5.60 -6.67 0.93
N TYR A 44 6.18 -5.67 0.28
CA TYR A 44 5.78 -5.27 -1.05
C TYR A 44 7.00 -5.07 -1.97
N GLN A 45 6.75 -5.18 -3.27
CA GLN A 45 7.73 -4.90 -4.31
C GLN A 45 7.08 -4.07 -5.41
N ILE A 46 7.80 -3.09 -5.94
CA ILE A 46 7.31 -2.21 -7.00
C ILE A 46 8.16 -2.42 -8.25
N THR A 47 7.48 -2.62 -9.38
CA THR A 47 8.09 -2.74 -10.71
C THR A 47 7.38 -1.78 -11.66
N GLY A 48 8.04 -0.68 -12.01
CA GLY A 48 7.39 0.42 -12.73
C GLY A 48 6.30 1.04 -11.88
N ASP A 49 5.05 0.97 -12.35
CA ASP A 49 3.87 1.44 -11.65
C ASP A 49 3.02 0.31 -11.04
N HIS A 50 3.50 -0.94 -11.11
CA HIS A 50 2.85 -2.10 -10.52
C HIS A 50 3.42 -2.41 -9.14
N ILE A 51 2.58 -2.82 -8.19
CA ILE A 51 2.96 -3.24 -6.85
C ILE A 51 2.44 -4.64 -6.54
N GLU A 52 3.33 -5.50 -6.05
CA GLU A 52 3.02 -6.85 -5.58
C GLU A 52 3.20 -6.92 -4.06
N TYR A 53 2.28 -7.59 -3.38
CA TYR A 53 2.24 -7.78 -1.94
C TYR A 53 2.38 -9.25 -1.56
N HIS A 54 3.13 -9.49 -0.49
CA HIS A 54 3.19 -10.76 0.21
C HIS A 54 2.93 -10.49 1.70
N ASP A 55 1.73 -10.82 2.15
CA ASP A 55 1.30 -10.68 3.54
C ASP A 55 2.02 -11.70 4.45
N ASP A 56 2.28 -11.33 5.70
CA ASP A 56 2.97 -12.19 6.66
C ASP A 56 2.16 -13.46 7.00
N THR A 57 0.84 -13.46 6.76
CA THR A 57 -0.04 -14.63 6.94
C THR A 57 -0.12 -15.53 5.70
N GLY A 58 0.56 -15.17 4.60
CA GLY A 58 0.70 -16.00 3.40
C GLY A 58 -0.24 -15.65 2.24
N PHE A 59 -1.00 -14.57 2.32
CA PHE A 59 -1.78 -14.07 1.18
C PHE A 59 -0.91 -13.24 0.24
N THR A 60 -1.27 -13.26 -1.05
CA THR A 60 -0.70 -12.37 -2.05
C THR A 60 -1.78 -11.46 -2.61
N ALA A 61 -1.38 -10.27 -3.00
CA ALA A 61 -2.26 -9.32 -3.65
C ALA A 61 -1.42 -8.39 -4.53
N ASP A 62 -2.09 -7.69 -5.44
CA ASP A 62 -1.43 -6.81 -6.41
C ASP A 62 -2.21 -5.52 -6.62
N GLY A 63 -1.56 -4.53 -7.19
CA GLY A 63 -2.19 -3.27 -7.55
C GLY A 63 -1.34 -2.43 -8.49
N ASP A 64 -1.92 -1.33 -8.95
CA ASP A 64 -1.28 -0.41 -9.88
C ASP A 64 -1.42 1.04 -9.41
N PHE A 65 -0.34 1.79 -9.55
CA PHE A 65 -0.34 3.23 -9.42
C PHE A 65 -0.73 3.86 -10.77
N GLN A 66 -1.83 4.60 -10.80
CA GLN A 66 -2.27 5.31 -12.00
C GLN A 66 -2.61 6.75 -11.64
N ASN A 67 -1.91 7.70 -12.26
CA ASN A 67 -2.12 9.14 -12.06
C ASN A 67 -2.10 9.56 -10.56
N GLY A 68 -1.22 8.96 -9.76
CA GLY A 68 -1.10 9.25 -8.33
C GLY A 68 -2.17 8.60 -7.45
N ILE A 69 -2.93 7.64 -7.98
CA ILE A 69 -3.93 6.84 -7.26
C ILE A 69 -3.46 5.38 -7.25
N LEU A 70 -3.58 4.72 -6.10
CA LEU A 70 -3.32 3.29 -5.96
C LEU A 70 -4.64 2.52 -6.15
N TYR A 71 -4.68 1.66 -7.16
CA TYR A 71 -5.77 0.71 -7.40
C TYR A 71 -5.32 -0.67 -6.94
N HIS A 72 -5.94 -1.22 -5.91
CA HIS A 72 -5.48 -2.45 -5.26
C HIS A 72 -6.65 -3.23 -4.68
N ALA A 73 -6.77 -4.52 -5.00
CA ALA A 73 -7.80 -5.42 -4.48
C ALA A 73 -9.25 -4.85 -4.55
N GLY A 74 -9.57 -4.14 -5.63
CA GLY A 74 -10.88 -3.48 -5.83
C GLY A 74 -11.06 -2.16 -5.07
N MET A 75 -10.04 -1.71 -4.35
CA MET A 75 -10.01 -0.44 -3.62
C MET A 75 -9.33 0.64 -4.45
N VAL A 76 -9.75 1.88 -4.20
CA VAL A 76 -9.16 3.09 -4.76
C VAL A 76 -8.60 3.90 -3.60
N LEU A 77 -7.28 4.02 -3.54
CA LEU A 77 -6.59 4.73 -2.49
C LEU A 77 -5.87 5.96 -3.03
N HIS A 78 -5.96 7.05 -2.27
CA HIS A 78 -5.32 8.32 -2.57
C HIS A 78 -4.16 8.54 -1.61
N ARG A 79 -3.09 9.14 -2.10
CA ARG A 79 -1.97 9.55 -1.24
C ARG A 79 -2.46 10.57 -0.21
N ASP A 80 -2.21 10.29 1.07
CA ASP A 80 -2.45 11.25 2.14
C ASP A 80 -1.32 12.29 2.14
N ASN A 81 -1.68 13.56 2.02
CA ASN A 81 -0.71 14.67 1.96
C ASN A 81 -0.62 15.47 3.28
N GLY A 82 -1.33 15.05 4.33
CA GLY A 82 -1.47 15.81 5.58
C GLY A 82 -2.58 16.85 5.53
#